data_AF-G0UTZ4-F1
#
_entry.id   AF-G0UTZ4-F1
#
_cell.length_a   1.000
_cell.length_b   1.000
_cell.length_c   1.000
_cell.angle_alpha   90.00
_cell.angle_beta   90.00
_cell.angle_gamma   90.00
#
_symmetry.space_group_name_H-M   'P 1'
#
loop_
_entity.id
_entity.type
_entity.pdbx_description
1 polymer ?
#
loop_
_entity_poly.entity_id
_entity_poly.type
_entity_poly.pdbx_seq_one_letter_code
_entity_poly.pdbx_strand_id
1 'polypeptide(L)'
;MDCRSMLKYFSGGAVHFYQKGYDYRVPLVFSDCRPSLILEVSVESPLQVCFVLSTVDTRSIPDHVCGDDSRCEYPPMMLSLTSPHDQGGGQHRVILNSSINAAQPSSDEWTFVRAREIGMVCTLTPEKSPYFLIPRMVELEDTMSGSTAWFTRLNGEVHPSHFSNRAKRGASGAGPNADAAEVPVVLGVRCPSSVGTSDNSNVRIAFKRLSESNVVFENFPRFPTDTTPLEGVFFQRRTLPRGQVNEALGSHMF
;
A
#
# COMPACT_ATOMS: atom_id res chain seq x y z
N MET A 1 25.48 -16.28 21.56
CA MET A 1 25.48 -16.36 20.08
C MET A 1 26.10 -15.08 19.57
N ASP A 2 27.20 -15.14 18.80
CA ASP A 2 27.81 -13.93 18.23
C ASP A 2 27.10 -13.50 16.93
N CYS A 3 27.30 -12.26 16.48
CA CYS A 3 26.61 -11.75 15.27
C CYS A 3 26.96 -12.57 14.02
N ARG A 4 28.16 -13.15 13.94
CA ARG A 4 28.54 -14.03 12.81
C ARG A 4 27.76 -15.34 12.81
N SER A 5 27.46 -15.87 13.99
CA SER A 5 26.65 -17.07 14.17
C SER A 5 25.18 -16.79 13.85
N MET A 6 24.67 -15.59 14.14
CA MET A 6 23.30 -15.20 13.77
C MET A 6 23.06 -15.23 12.26
N LEU A 7 24.02 -14.76 11.45
CA LEU A 7 23.90 -14.77 9.98
C LEU A 7 23.76 -16.18 9.37
N LYS A 8 24.09 -17.24 10.12
CA LYS A 8 23.90 -18.63 9.68
C LYS A 8 22.46 -19.12 9.86
N TYR A 9 21.71 -18.51 10.77
CA TYR A 9 20.38 -18.98 11.18
C TYR A 9 19.26 -18.00 10.83
N PHE A 10 19.57 -16.71 10.68
CA PHE A 10 18.61 -15.67 10.35
C PHE A 10 18.84 -15.18 8.93
N SER A 11 17.84 -15.36 8.07
CA SER A 11 17.77 -14.83 6.71
C SER A 11 17.32 -13.36 6.65
N GLY A 12 17.07 -12.74 7.81
CA GLY A 12 16.70 -11.34 7.95
C GLY A 12 16.32 -10.96 9.38
N GLY A 13 16.03 -9.68 9.59
CA GLY A 13 15.52 -9.13 10.85
C GLY A 13 14.68 -7.89 10.58
N ALA A 14 13.69 -7.63 11.42
CA ALA A 14 12.83 -6.46 11.30
C ALA A 14 12.99 -5.55 12.52
N VAL A 15 12.98 -4.24 12.30
CA VAL A 15 12.93 -3.24 13.36
C VAL A 15 11.51 -2.71 13.42
N HIS A 16 10.86 -2.88 14.57
CA HIS A 16 9.54 -2.30 14.80
C HIS A 16 9.69 -0.90 15.42
N PHE A 17 9.34 0.13 14.66
CA PHE A 17 9.23 1.48 15.21
C PHE A 17 7.94 1.55 16.05
N TYR A 18 8.10 1.44 17.37
CA TYR A 18 7.02 1.68 18.30
C TYR A 18 6.85 3.18 18.52
N GLN A 19 5.92 3.78 17.79
CA GLN A 19 5.41 5.12 18.06
C GLN A 19 3.95 5.02 18.48
N LYS A 20 3.62 5.60 19.64
CA LYS A 20 2.22 5.77 20.04
C LYS A 20 1.56 6.66 18.99
N GLY A 21 0.44 6.21 18.46
CA GLY A 21 -0.25 6.94 17.41
C GLY A 21 -1.52 6.23 16.98
N TYR A 22 -2.16 6.82 15.99
CA TYR A 22 -3.31 6.25 15.31
C TYR A 22 -2.80 5.26 14.25
N ASP A 23 -3.57 4.19 14.06
CA ASP A 23 -3.24 3.10 13.13
C ASP A 23 -4.48 2.85 12.27
N TYR A 24 -4.33 3.06 10.98
CA TYR A 24 -5.36 2.88 9.98
C TYR A 24 -4.91 1.82 8.99
N ARG A 25 -5.84 0.95 8.58
CA ARG A 25 -5.56 -0.17 7.68
C ARG A 25 -6.63 -0.26 6.62
N VAL A 26 -6.20 -0.27 5.37
CA VAL A 26 -7.08 -0.28 4.20
C VAL A 26 -6.70 -1.50 3.38
N PRO A 27 -7.54 -2.55 3.36
CA PRO A 27 -7.36 -3.63 2.40
C PRO A 27 -7.42 -3.07 0.97
N LEU A 28 -6.60 -3.57 0.07
CA LEU A 28 -6.69 -3.27 -1.36
C LEU A 28 -6.26 -4.49 -2.15
N VAL A 29 -6.64 -4.52 -3.41
CA VAL A 29 -6.32 -5.63 -4.32
C VAL A 29 -5.54 -5.06 -5.48
N PHE A 30 -4.40 -5.67 -5.79
CA PHE A 30 -3.79 -5.47 -7.11
C PHE A 30 -4.49 -6.39 -8.11
N SER A 31 -4.93 -5.84 -9.24
CA SER A 31 -5.38 -6.60 -10.40
C SER A 31 -4.38 -6.36 -11.52
N ASP A 32 -3.63 -7.38 -11.94
CA ASP A 32 -2.53 -7.26 -12.92
C ASP A 32 -1.60 -6.08 -12.59
N CYS A 33 -1.05 -6.12 -11.37
CA CYS A 33 -0.17 -5.09 -10.80
C CYS A 33 -0.78 -3.69 -10.63
N ARG A 34 -2.07 -3.47 -10.95
CA ARG A 34 -2.76 -2.18 -10.74
C ARG A 34 -3.48 -2.17 -9.40
N PRO A 35 -3.16 -1.23 -8.48
CA PRO A 35 -3.83 -1.17 -7.19
C PRO A 35 -5.27 -0.67 -7.34
N SER A 36 -6.22 -1.29 -6.62
CA SER A 36 -7.62 -0.89 -6.67
C SER A 36 -7.90 0.52 -6.14
N LEU A 37 -6.97 1.05 -5.33
CA LEU A 37 -6.96 2.40 -4.77
C LEU A 37 -5.55 2.91 -4.45
N ILE A 38 -5.44 4.23 -4.33
CA ILE A 38 -4.31 4.97 -3.78
C ILE A 38 -4.83 5.91 -2.66
N LEU A 39 -3.93 6.49 -1.87
CA LEU A 39 -4.29 7.52 -0.89
C LEU A 39 -3.87 8.91 -1.36
N GLU A 40 -4.77 9.87 -1.29
CA GLU A 40 -4.46 11.30 -1.34
C GLU A 40 -4.34 11.82 0.09
N VAL A 41 -3.16 12.31 0.47
CA VAL A 41 -2.83 12.73 1.83
C VAL A 41 -2.56 14.23 1.85
N SER A 42 -3.37 14.97 2.58
CA SER A 42 -3.23 16.41 2.79
C SER A 42 -2.89 16.69 4.24
N VAL A 43 -1.85 17.49 4.49
CA VAL A 43 -1.43 17.88 5.84
C VAL A 43 -1.47 19.39 6.02
N GLU A 44 -1.89 19.84 7.21
CA GLU A 44 -1.97 21.26 7.57
C GLU A 44 -0.78 21.72 8.44
N SER A 45 -0.01 20.78 8.98
CA SER A 45 1.25 21.04 9.65
C SER A 45 2.22 19.87 9.44
N PRO A 46 3.54 20.09 9.60
CA PRO A 46 4.52 19.03 9.42
C PRO A 46 4.18 17.77 10.23
N LEU A 47 4.13 16.62 9.54
CA LEU A 47 3.69 15.34 10.10
C LEU A 47 4.69 14.24 9.75
N GLN A 48 5.18 13.54 10.76
CA GLN A 48 5.88 12.28 10.56
C GLN A 48 4.86 11.14 10.48
N VAL A 49 4.89 10.39 9.38
CA VAL A 49 3.97 9.28 9.11
C VAL A 49 4.77 8.05 8.67
N CYS A 50 4.28 6.89 9.07
CA CYS A 50 4.77 5.60 8.60
C CYS A 50 3.70 4.96 7.72
N PHE A 51 4.06 4.69 6.48
CA PHE A 51 3.26 3.92 5.55
C PHE A 51 3.79 2.49 5.47
N VAL A 52 2.90 1.51 5.49
CA VAL A 52 3.24 0.08 5.44
C VAL A 52 2.35 -0.59 4.41
N LEU A 53 2.90 -1.45 3.57
CA LEU A 53 2.16 -2.34 2.70
C LEU A 53 2.42 -3.77 3.15
N SER A 54 1.36 -4.48 3.51
CA SER A 54 1.45 -5.82 4.10
C SER A 54 0.67 -6.83 3.26
N THR A 55 1.30 -7.95 2.94
CA THR A 55 0.66 -9.11 2.29
C THR A 55 0.18 -10.12 3.34
N VAL A 56 -0.60 -11.08 2.88
CA VAL A 56 -1.02 -12.21 3.72
C VAL A 56 0.21 -13.02 4.15
N ASP A 57 0.22 -13.46 5.41
CA ASP A 57 1.31 -14.27 5.96
C ASP A 57 1.24 -15.69 5.39
N THR A 58 2.30 -16.15 4.72
CA THR A 58 2.34 -17.51 4.14
C THR A 58 2.10 -18.60 5.18
N ARG A 59 2.41 -18.35 6.46
CA ARG A 59 2.15 -19.29 7.57
C ARG A 59 0.66 -19.45 7.93
N SER A 60 -0.17 -18.52 7.45
CA SER A 60 -1.63 -18.56 7.63
C SER A 60 -2.37 -19.18 6.44
N ILE A 61 -1.63 -19.50 5.38
CA ILE A 61 -2.16 -20.06 4.14
C ILE A 61 -2.12 -21.60 4.22
N PRO A 62 -3.17 -22.30 3.76
CA PRO A 62 -3.14 -23.75 3.63
C PRO A 62 -2.07 -24.25 2.65
N ASP A 63 -1.45 -25.40 2.94
CA ASP A 63 -0.36 -25.97 2.13
C ASP A 63 -0.72 -26.14 0.63
N HIS A 64 -1.98 -26.43 0.32
CA HIS A 64 -2.45 -26.63 -1.07
C HIS A 64 -2.40 -25.37 -1.95
N VAL A 65 -2.27 -24.18 -1.35
CA VAL A 65 -2.20 -22.91 -2.06
C VAL A 65 -0.76 -22.55 -2.43
N CYS A 66 0.20 -22.86 -1.57
CA CYS A 66 1.62 -22.60 -1.79
C CYS A 66 2.26 -23.50 -2.85
N GLY A 67 1.66 -24.65 -3.13
CA GLY A 67 2.21 -25.67 -4.04
C GLY A 67 3.33 -26.48 -3.38
N ASP A 68 3.79 -27.53 -4.09
CA ASP A 68 4.81 -28.46 -3.56
C ASP A 68 6.22 -27.85 -3.44
N ASP A 69 6.45 -26.66 -4.01
CA ASP A 69 7.77 -26.02 -3.99
C ASP A 69 7.94 -25.14 -2.73
N SER A 70 8.82 -25.61 -1.85
CA SER A 70 9.02 -25.23 -0.44
C SER A 70 9.37 -23.75 -0.12
N ARG A 71 9.24 -22.81 -1.05
CA ARG A 71 9.49 -21.38 -0.83
C ARG A 71 8.41 -20.52 -1.49
N CYS A 72 7.34 -20.25 -0.75
CA CYS A 72 6.34 -19.26 -1.15
C CYS A 72 6.97 -17.85 -1.11
N GLU A 73 7.57 -17.41 -2.22
CA GLU A 73 8.14 -16.07 -2.33
C GLU A 73 7.05 -15.01 -2.32
N TYR A 74 7.26 -13.93 -1.57
CA TYR A 74 6.31 -12.81 -1.53
C TYR A 74 6.31 -12.03 -2.85
N PRO A 75 5.17 -11.40 -3.21
CA PRO A 75 5.12 -10.57 -4.40
C PRO A 75 6.10 -9.39 -4.26
N PRO A 76 6.78 -8.99 -5.35
CA PRO A 76 7.69 -7.86 -5.36
C PRO A 76 6.91 -6.53 -5.37
N MET A 77 6.96 -5.79 -4.25
CA MET A 77 6.16 -4.58 -4.04
C MET A 77 7.02 -3.35 -3.73
N MET A 78 6.43 -2.18 -3.90
CA MET A 78 7.01 -0.89 -3.52
C MET A 78 5.89 0.09 -3.10
N LEU A 79 6.21 1.06 -2.24
CA LEU A 79 5.40 2.25 -2.02
C LEU A 79 6.09 3.45 -2.65
N SER A 80 5.34 4.27 -3.40
CA SER A 80 5.82 5.55 -3.92
C SER A 80 5.02 6.69 -3.30
N LEU A 81 5.73 7.66 -2.72
CA LEU A 81 5.17 8.94 -2.29
C LEU A 81 5.43 9.98 -3.37
N THR A 82 4.41 10.76 -3.69
CA THR A 82 4.47 11.77 -4.74
C THR A 82 4.00 13.11 -4.20
N SER A 83 4.42 14.20 -4.83
CA SER A 83 3.91 15.54 -4.58
C SER A 83 3.64 16.27 -5.90
N PRO A 84 2.88 17.38 -5.88
CA PRO A 84 2.70 18.22 -7.06
C PRO A 84 4.07 18.65 -7.61
N HIS A 85 4.23 18.56 -8.94
CA HIS A 85 5.46 18.97 -9.62
C HIS A 85 5.48 20.47 -9.89
N ASP A 86 4.32 21.03 -10.24
CA ASP A 86 4.10 22.41 -10.59
C ASP A 86 2.98 23.03 -9.73
N GLN A 87 2.96 24.37 -9.65
CA GLN A 87 1.91 25.09 -8.92
C GLN A 87 0.53 24.96 -9.58
N GLY A 88 0.48 24.49 -10.84
CA GLY A 88 -0.76 24.26 -11.59
C GLY A 88 -1.50 22.97 -11.22
N GLY A 89 -0.89 22.05 -10.46
CA GLY A 89 -1.53 20.82 -9.97
C GLY A 89 -1.86 19.79 -11.05
N GLY A 90 -1.35 19.96 -12.27
CA GLY A 90 -1.63 19.06 -13.40
C GLY A 90 -0.74 17.82 -13.43
N GLN A 91 0.40 17.86 -12.73
CA GLN A 91 1.35 16.76 -12.68
C GLN A 91 1.84 16.50 -11.26
N HIS A 92 2.02 15.23 -10.94
CA HIS A 92 2.75 14.79 -9.76
C HIS A 92 4.12 14.25 -10.14
N ARG A 93 5.04 14.29 -9.18
CA ARG A 93 6.35 13.65 -9.27
C ARG A 93 6.58 12.74 -8.08
N VAL A 94 7.11 11.54 -8.33
CA VAL A 94 7.61 10.65 -7.28
C VAL A 94 8.78 11.34 -6.55
N ILE A 95 8.66 11.47 -5.23
CA ILE A 95 9.67 12.11 -4.38
C ILE A 95 10.39 11.12 -3.47
N LEU A 96 9.73 10.00 -3.11
CA LEU A 96 10.29 8.95 -2.27
C LEU A 96 9.70 7.60 -2.66
N ASN A 97 10.52 6.56 -2.60
CA ASN A 97 10.15 5.17 -2.69
C ASN A 97 10.52 4.43 -1.40
N SER A 98 9.75 3.42 -1.03
CA SER A 98 10.17 2.48 0.03
C SER A 98 11.47 1.78 -0.36
N SER A 99 12.32 1.52 0.62
CA SER A 99 13.57 0.77 0.47
C SER A 99 13.61 -0.42 1.44
N ILE A 100 14.72 -1.15 1.46
CA ILE A 100 14.97 -2.21 2.47
C ILE A 100 14.99 -1.61 3.90
N ASN A 101 15.32 -0.32 4.05
CA ASN A 101 15.30 0.39 5.32
C ASN A 101 14.13 1.39 5.34
N ALA A 102 13.04 1.04 6.01
CA ALA A 102 11.86 1.91 6.11
C ALA A 102 12.16 3.31 6.69
N ALA A 103 13.19 3.49 7.52
CA ALA A 103 13.57 4.81 8.05
C ALA A 103 14.38 5.65 7.06
N GLN A 104 14.83 5.06 5.95
CA GLN A 104 15.60 5.69 4.88
C GLN A 104 14.97 5.35 3.52
N PRO A 105 13.77 5.88 3.23
CA PRO A 105 13.21 5.78 1.88
C PRO A 105 14.13 6.46 0.86
N SER A 106 14.09 5.99 -0.38
CA SER A 106 15.01 6.44 -1.44
C SER A 106 14.33 7.44 -2.38
N SER A 107 15.00 8.52 -2.74
CA SER A 107 14.55 9.42 -3.82
C SER A 107 15.00 8.96 -5.21
N ASP A 108 15.99 8.06 -5.25
CA ASP A 108 16.76 7.79 -6.47
C ASP A 108 16.64 6.32 -6.92
N GLU A 109 16.31 5.42 -5.99
CA GLU A 109 16.19 3.99 -6.23
C GLU A 109 14.73 3.54 -6.33
N TRP A 110 14.50 2.60 -7.24
CA TRP A 110 13.18 2.02 -7.54
C TRP A 110 13.25 0.51 -7.27
N THR A 111 13.40 0.16 -6.00
CA THR A 111 13.61 -1.23 -5.57
C THR A 111 12.30 -1.86 -5.14
N PHE A 112 11.82 -2.83 -5.92
CA PHE A 112 10.72 -3.69 -5.53
C PHE A 112 11.23 -4.79 -4.61
N VAL A 113 10.69 -4.86 -3.40
CA VAL A 113 11.13 -5.78 -2.35
C VAL A 113 10.15 -6.95 -2.25
N ARG A 114 10.68 -8.18 -2.25
CA ARG A 114 9.92 -9.40 -1.96
C ARG A 114 9.90 -9.66 -0.47
N ALA A 115 8.93 -9.07 0.23
CA ALA A 115 8.76 -9.24 1.67
C ALA A 115 7.28 -9.26 2.05
N ARG A 116 6.99 -9.88 3.20
CA ARG A 116 5.64 -9.86 3.78
C ARG A 116 5.16 -8.42 3.98
N GLU A 117 6.03 -7.57 4.50
CA GLU A 117 5.76 -6.16 4.77
C GLU A 117 6.88 -5.29 4.22
N ILE A 118 6.50 -4.20 3.57
CA ILE A 118 7.40 -3.11 3.19
C ILE A 118 6.86 -1.81 3.78
N GLY A 119 7.70 -0.82 3.98
CA GLY A 119 7.24 0.45 4.51
C GLY A 119 8.21 1.58 4.29
N MET A 120 7.76 2.78 4.63
CA MET A 120 8.59 3.97 4.68
C MET A 120 8.09 4.93 5.76
N VAL A 121 9.02 5.57 6.44
CA VAL A 121 8.80 6.69 7.34
C VAL A 121 9.15 7.96 6.58
N CYS A 122 8.22 8.89 6.52
CA CYS A 122 8.40 10.14 5.81
C CYS A 122 7.85 11.33 6.61
N THR A 123 8.41 12.50 6.33
CA THR A 123 7.95 13.78 6.88
C THR A 123 7.18 14.51 5.78
N LEU A 124 5.88 14.68 5.99
CA LEU A 124 5.01 15.45 5.12
C LEU A 124 4.96 16.89 5.61
N THR A 125 5.02 17.84 4.69
CA THR A 125 4.82 19.27 4.97
C THR A 125 3.68 19.85 4.12
N PRO A 126 2.97 20.89 4.60
CA PRO A 126 1.83 21.47 3.89
C PRO A 126 2.16 21.99 2.49
N GLU A 127 3.40 22.48 2.29
CA GLU A 127 3.82 23.13 1.04
C GLU A 127 3.90 22.16 -0.15
N LYS A 128 3.95 20.85 0.10
CA LYS A 128 3.92 19.82 -0.96
C LYS A 128 2.65 18.96 -0.92
N SER A 129 1.63 19.36 -0.14
CA SER A 129 0.32 18.73 -0.21
C SER A 129 -0.45 19.16 -1.47
N PRO A 130 -1.35 18.32 -1.99
CA PRO A 130 -1.64 16.95 -1.55
C PRO A 130 -0.58 15.95 -2.04
N TYR A 131 -0.26 14.95 -1.22
CA TYR A 131 0.60 13.84 -1.61
C TYR A 131 -0.24 12.70 -2.16
N PHE A 132 0.27 11.95 -3.15
CA PHE A 132 -0.25 10.60 -3.41
C PHE A 132 0.68 9.54 -2.85
N LEU A 133 0.11 8.59 -2.12
CA LEU A 133 0.74 7.34 -1.74
C LEU A 133 0.24 6.23 -2.66
N ILE A 134 1.14 5.70 -3.47
CA ILE A 134 0.84 4.76 -4.54
C ILE A 134 1.48 3.41 -4.19
N PRO A 135 0.68 2.39 -3.85
CA PRO A 135 1.14 1.00 -3.82
C PRO A 135 1.50 0.54 -5.23
N ARG A 136 2.64 -0.13 -5.38
CA ARG A 136 3.13 -0.60 -6.68
C ARG A 136 3.56 -2.06 -6.58
N MET A 137 3.35 -2.78 -7.67
CA MET A 137 3.81 -4.14 -7.90
C MET A 137 4.46 -4.18 -9.27
N VAL A 138 5.56 -4.91 -9.41
CA VAL A 138 6.22 -5.05 -10.71
C VAL A 138 5.52 -6.12 -11.54
N GLU A 139 5.34 -5.84 -12.83
CA GLU A 139 4.78 -6.77 -13.81
C GLU A 139 5.79 -7.89 -14.08
N LEU A 140 5.42 -9.11 -13.70
CA LEU A 140 6.15 -10.35 -13.89
C LEU A 140 5.15 -11.46 -14.24
N GLU A 141 5.64 -12.59 -14.72
CA GLU A 141 4.81 -13.78 -14.96
C GLU A 141 3.99 -14.19 -13.72
N ASP A 142 4.58 -14.04 -12.53
CA ASP A 142 3.93 -14.38 -11.26
C ASP A 142 2.90 -13.35 -10.78
N THR A 143 2.84 -12.15 -11.35
CA THR A 143 1.99 -11.04 -10.84
C THR A 143 0.94 -10.57 -11.85
N MET A 144 0.85 -11.24 -13.00
CA MET A 144 -0.03 -10.91 -14.11
C MET A 144 -1.00 -12.06 -14.42
N SER A 145 -2.04 -11.76 -15.21
CA SER A 145 -3.02 -12.70 -15.74
C SER A 145 -2.38 -14.04 -16.14
N GLY A 146 -2.93 -15.16 -15.63
CA GLY A 146 -2.39 -16.50 -15.85
C GLY A 146 -1.32 -16.97 -14.84
N SER A 147 -0.92 -16.11 -13.90
CA SER A 147 -0.01 -16.49 -12.81
C SER A 147 -0.53 -17.68 -11.99
N THR A 148 0.40 -18.56 -11.61
CA THR A 148 0.16 -19.68 -10.69
C THR A 148 0.70 -19.43 -9.29
N ALA A 149 1.24 -18.24 -9.04
CA ALA A 149 1.84 -17.90 -7.75
C ALA A 149 0.82 -17.95 -6.61
N TRP A 150 1.26 -18.38 -5.43
CA TRP A 150 0.37 -18.58 -4.28
C TRP A 150 -0.44 -17.32 -3.92
N PHE A 151 0.15 -16.14 -4.08
CA PHE A 151 -0.45 -14.87 -3.70
C PHE A 151 -1.56 -14.40 -4.65
N THR A 152 -1.73 -15.04 -5.82
CA THR A 152 -2.85 -14.79 -6.75
C THR A 152 -4.05 -15.72 -6.51
N ARG A 153 -3.87 -16.75 -5.66
CA ARG A 153 -4.86 -17.81 -5.39
C ARG A 153 -5.52 -17.66 -4.03
N LEU A 154 -5.50 -16.46 -3.47
CA LEU A 154 -5.96 -16.20 -2.09
C LEU A 154 -7.47 -15.96 -1.97
N ASN A 155 -8.17 -15.78 -3.09
CA ASN A 155 -9.62 -15.57 -3.05
C ASN A 155 -10.35 -16.83 -2.60
N GLY A 156 -11.07 -16.75 -1.48
CA GLY A 156 -11.69 -17.90 -0.80
C GLY A 156 -10.79 -18.60 0.22
N GLU A 157 -9.49 -18.34 0.21
CA GLU A 157 -8.50 -18.93 1.14
C GLU A 157 -8.20 -18.02 2.34
N VAL A 158 -8.52 -16.72 2.24
CA VAL A 158 -8.31 -15.73 3.30
C VAL A 158 -9.62 -15.03 3.66
N HIS A 159 -9.62 -14.29 4.77
CA HIS A 159 -10.82 -13.58 5.21
C HIS A 159 -11.34 -12.62 4.11
N PRO A 160 -12.65 -12.59 3.82
CA PRO A 160 -13.20 -11.81 2.71
C PRO A 160 -12.90 -10.32 2.74
N SER A 161 -12.61 -9.77 3.94
CA SER A 161 -12.23 -8.35 4.09
C SER A 161 -11.01 -7.94 3.28
N HIS A 162 -10.11 -8.90 2.97
CA HIS A 162 -8.95 -8.66 2.10
C HIS A 162 -9.33 -8.23 0.68
N PHE A 163 -10.55 -8.56 0.24
CA PHE A 163 -11.09 -8.24 -1.08
C PHE A 163 -12.22 -7.20 -1.04
N SER A 164 -12.53 -6.62 0.12
CA SER A 164 -13.64 -5.65 0.27
C SER A 164 -13.51 -4.42 -0.62
N ASN A 165 -12.29 -4.01 -0.94
CA ASN A 165 -11.99 -2.84 -1.78
C ASN A 165 -11.51 -3.22 -3.18
N ARG A 166 -11.85 -4.41 -3.64
CA ARG A 166 -11.65 -4.81 -5.05
C ARG A 166 -12.34 -3.79 -5.96
N ALA A 167 -11.73 -3.46 -7.10
CA ALA A 167 -12.36 -2.60 -8.07
C ALA A 167 -13.69 -3.23 -8.53
N LYS A 168 -14.82 -2.52 -8.33
CA LYS A 168 -16.12 -2.96 -8.84
C LYS A 168 -16.03 -3.05 -10.37
N ARG A 169 -16.57 -4.13 -10.95
CA ARG A 169 -16.75 -4.27 -12.40
C ARG A 169 -17.57 -3.07 -12.89
N GLY A 170 -16.93 -2.16 -13.63
CA GLY A 170 -17.60 -1.02 -14.25
C GLY A 170 -18.52 -1.46 -15.39
N ALA A 171 -19.59 -0.68 -15.64
CA ALA A 171 -20.49 -0.84 -16.78
C ALA A 171 -19.88 -0.37 -18.12
N SER A 172 -18.70 0.26 -18.10
CA SER A 172 -17.84 0.44 -19.28
C SER A 172 -17.13 -0.89 -19.53
N GLY A 173 -17.44 -1.56 -20.64
CA GLY A 173 -17.07 -2.95 -20.98
C GLY A 173 -15.58 -3.38 -20.96
N ALA A 174 -14.69 -2.60 -20.36
CA ALA A 174 -13.44 -3.08 -19.79
C ALA A 174 -13.66 -3.35 -18.30
N GLY A 175 -14.35 -4.45 -17.98
CA GLY A 175 -14.29 -5.00 -16.62
C GLY A 175 -12.87 -5.49 -16.32
N PRO A 176 -12.48 -5.67 -15.03
CA PRO A 176 -11.28 -6.42 -14.71
C PRO A 176 -11.33 -7.74 -15.48
N ASN A 177 -10.25 -8.04 -16.20
CA ASN A 177 -10.09 -9.28 -16.93
C ASN A 177 -10.48 -10.42 -15.99
N ALA A 178 -11.39 -11.31 -16.39
CA ALA A 178 -11.85 -12.39 -15.51
C ALA A 178 -10.68 -13.27 -15.03
N ASP A 179 -9.59 -13.23 -15.80
CA ASP A 179 -8.34 -13.95 -15.58
C ASP A 179 -7.23 -13.08 -14.95
N ALA A 180 -7.54 -11.85 -14.52
CA ALA A 180 -6.58 -10.97 -13.87
C ALA A 180 -6.01 -11.62 -12.60
N ALA A 181 -4.69 -11.53 -12.43
CA ALA A 181 -4.05 -11.94 -11.20
C ALA A 181 -4.42 -10.98 -10.07
N GLU A 182 -5.07 -11.49 -9.03
CA GLU A 182 -5.52 -10.70 -7.90
C GLU A 182 -4.68 -10.93 -6.66
N VAL A 183 -4.00 -9.88 -6.20
CA VAL A 183 -3.12 -9.95 -5.03
C VAL A 183 -3.67 -9.07 -3.91
N PRO A 184 -4.27 -9.65 -2.85
CA PRO A 184 -4.77 -8.89 -1.72
C PRO A 184 -3.62 -8.42 -0.81
N VAL A 185 -3.65 -7.14 -0.46
CA VAL A 185 -2.70 -6.53 0.47
C VAL A 185 -3.44 -5.57 1.41
N VAL A 186 -2.76 -5.10 2.45
CA VAL A 186 -3.27 -4.11 3.39
C VAL A 186 -2.32 -2.93 3.41
N LEU A 187 -2.84 -1.74 3.11
CA LEU A 187 -2.13 -0.47 3.23
C LEU A 187 -2.37 0.14 4.61
N GLY A 188 -1.31 0.22 5.40
CA GLY A 188 -1.28 0.79 6.72
C GLY A 188 -0.80 2.24 6.73
N VAL A 189 -1.46 3.08 7.52
CA VAL A 189 -1.04 4.45 7.84
C VAL A 189 -0.91 4.58 9.35
N ARG A 190 0.27 4.97 9.83
CA ARG A 190 0.53 5.21 11.25
C ARG A 190 1.09 6.61 11.46
N CYS A 191 0.43 7.42 12.27
CA CYS A 191 0.83 8.79 12.55
C CYS A 191 0.44 9.21 13.96
N PRO A 192 1.10 10.24 14.54
CA PRO A 192 0.78 10.71 15.89
C PRO A 192 -0.57 11.43 15.99
N SER A 193 -1.08 11.96 14.88
CA SER A 193 -2.33 12.72 14.80
C SER A 193 -3.49 11.86 14.33
N SER A 194 -4.71 12.15 14.81
CA SER A 194 -5.91 11.55 14.23
C SER A 194 -6.10 12.08 12.81
N VAL A 195 -6.38 11.19 11.86
CA VAL A 195 -6.92 11.56 10.55
C VAL A 195 -8.38 11.98 10.74
N GLY A 196 -8.75 13.14 10.18
CA GLY A 196 -10.12 13.63 10.24
C GLY A 196 -10.34 15.13 10.09
N THR A 197 -11.55 15.54 10.43
CA THR A 197 -12.03 16.93 10.42
C THR A 197 -12.19 17.54 11.81
N SER A 198 -11.84 16.79 12.87
CA SER A 198 -11.84 17.33 14.23
C SER A 198 -10.79 18.44 14.37
N ASP A 199 -11.00 19.37 15.32
CA ASP A 199 -10.10 20.50 15.58
C ASP A 199 -8.65 20.09 15.92
N ASN A 200 -8.44 18.80 16.26
CA ASN A 200 -7.12 18.23 16.58
C ASN A 200 -6.50 17.43 15.42
N SER A 201 -7.15 17.35 14.27
CA SER A 201 -6.64 16.68 13.08
C SER A 201 -5.94 17.68 12.17
N ASN A 202 -4.66 17.42 11.89
CA ASN A 202 -3.88 18.13 10.89
C ASN A 202 -3.67 17.30 9.61
N VAL A 203 -4.40 16.18 9.44
CA VAL A 203 -4.23 15.28 8.30
C VAL A 203 -5.57 14.77 7.78
N ARG A 204 -5.75 14.87 6.46
CA ARG A 204 -6.91 14.36 5.73
C ARG A 204 -6.43 13.35 4.71
N ILE A 205 -7.10 12.21 4.66
CA ILE A 205 -6.78 11.14 3.71
C ILE A 205 -8.04 10.79 2.94
N ALA A 206 -8.00 10.99 1.63
CA ALA A 206 -9.06 10.61 0.70
C ALA A 206 -8.66 9.36 -0.08
N PHE A 207 -9.64 8.51 -0.39
CA PHE A 207 -9.44 7.35 -1.24
C PHE A 207 -9.63 7.75 -2.70
N LYS A 208 -8.63 7.46 -3.53
CA LYS A 208 -8.68 7.75 -4.97
C LYS A 208 -8.33 6.50 -5.77
N ARG A 209 -8.64 6.51 -7.05
CA ARG A 209 -8.13 5.58 -8.04
C ARG A 209 -7.39 6.34 -9.13
N LEU A 210 -6.19 5.90 -9.43
CA LEU A 210 -5.43 6.37 -10.59
C LEU A 210 -5.87 5.61 -11.84
N SER A 211 -5.81 6.25 -13.02
CA SER A 211 -6.03 5.54 -14.28
C SER A 211 -5.11 4.32 -14.40
N GLU A 212 -5.61 3.19 -14.89
CA GLU A 212 -4.81 1.96 -15.09
C GLU A 212 -3.69 2.15 -16.12
N SER A 213 -3.90 3.08 -17.06
CA SER A 213 -2.92 3.49 -18.08
C SER A 213 -1.95 4.58 -17.60
N ASN A 214 -1.95 4.92 -16.31
CA ASN A 214 -1.07 5.96 -15.80
C ASN A 214 0.40 5.51 -15.84
N VAL A 215 1.24 6.34 -16.46
CA VAL A 215 2.68 6.08 -16.69
C VAL A 215 3.49 5.92 -15.41
N VAL A 216 2.97 6.29 -14.24
CA VAL A 216 3.64 5.98 -12.96
C VAL A 216 3.85 4.49 -12.77
N PHE A 217 2.96 3.64 -13.32
CA PHE A 217 3.08 2.19 -13.24
C PHE A 217 4.23 1.65 -14.11
N GLU A 218 4.62 2.37 -15.15
CA GLU A 218 5.76 2.09 -16.03
C GLU A 218 7.09 2.70 -15.53
N ASN A 219 7.14 3.11 -14.26
CA ASN A 219 8.30 3.75 -13.62
C ASN A 219 8.65 5.16 -14.13
N PHE A 220 7.71 5.89 -14.76
CA PHE A 220 7.94 7.29 -15.05
C PHE A 220 7.86 8.14 -13.77
N PRO A 221 8.87 8.98 -13.48
CA PRO A 221 8.90 9.75 -12.23
C PRO A 221 7.88 10.90 -12.21
N ARG A 222 7.37 11.34 -13.37
CA ARG A 222 6.37 12.41 -13.50
C ARG A 222 5.16 11.87 -14.27
N PHE A 223 3.97 12.22 -13.82
CA PHE A 223 2.73 11.67 -14.37
C PHE A 223 1.56 12.63 -14.15
N PRO A 224 0.49 12.53 -14.97
CA PRO A 224 -0.71 13.36 -14.81
C PRO A 224 -1.52 12.95 -13.57
N THR A 225 -2.25 13.91 -13.00
CA THR A 225 -3.05 13.74 -11.76
C THR A 225 -4.43 13.13 -11.96
N ASP A 226 -4.63 12.40 -13.06
CA ASP A 226 -5.89 11.78 -13.46
C ASP A 226 -6.35 10.73 -12.43
N THR A 227 -7.08 11.22 -11.43
CA THR A 227 -7.60 10.43 -10.32
C THR A 227 -9.11 10.56 -10.22
N THR A 228 -9.76 9.47 -9.81
CA THR A 228 -11.20 9.44 -9.53
C THR A 228 -11.40 9.20 -8.04
N PRO A 229 -12.27 9.97 -7.35
CA PRO A 229 -12.64 9.68 -5.97
C PRO A 229 -13.29 8.30 -5.83
N LEU A 230 -13.00 7.60 -4.73
CA LEU A 230 -13.63 6.33 -4.39
C LEU A 230 -14.58 6.52 -3.21
N GLU A 231 -15.76 5.91 -3.30
CA GLU A 231 -16.79 5.93 -2.26
C GLU A 231 -16.98 4.52 -1.68
N GLY A 232 -17.38 4.44 -0.41
CA GLY A 232 -17.70 3.18 0.26
C GLY A 232 -16.50 2.24 0.41
N VAL A 233 -15.30 2.78 0.58
CA VAL A 233 -14.07 2.02 0.83
C VAL A 233 -14.08 1.54 2.27
N PHE A 234 -13.87 0.24 2.47
CA PHE A 234 -13.72 -0.41 3.77
C PHE A 234 -12.35 -0.13 4.37
N PHE A 235 -12.30 0.29 5.63
CA PHE A 235 -11.06 0.45 6.35
C PHE A 235 -11.24 0.19 7.85
N GLN A 236 -10.13 -0.11 8.51
CA GLN A 236 -10.06 -0.30 9.94
C GLN A 236 -9.27 0.84 10.56
N ARG A 237 -9.69 1.31 11.73
CA ARG A 237 -9.01 2.33 12.51
C ARG A 237 -8.88 1.91 13.97
N ARG A 238 -7.72 2.17 14.54
CA ARG A 238 -7.46 2.02 15.97
C ARG A 238 -7.08 3.37 16.55
N THR A 239 -7.96 3.91 17.39
CA THR A 239 -7.76 5.18 18.10
C THR A 239 -6.97 4.94 19.39
N LEU A 240 -5.76 5.50 19.47
CA LEU A 240 -4.84 5.42 20.61
C LEU A 240 -4.39 3.98 20.99
N PRO A 241 -3.26 3.80 21.72
CA PRO A 241 -2.60 2.50 21.83
C PRO A 241 -3.38 1.38 22.54
N ARG A 242 -4.54 1.70 23.14
CA ARG A 242 -5.42 0.76 23.85
C ARG A 242 -6.86 0.74 23.29
N GLY A 243 -7.11 1.41 22.16
CA GLY A 243 -8.43 1.41 21.53
C GLY A 243 -8.75 0.08 20.84
N GLN A 244 -10.04 -0.25 20.80
CA GLN A 244 -10.54 -1.33 19.94
C GLN A 244 -10.36 -0.94 18.47
N VAL A 245 -10.16 -1.95 17.62
CA VAL A 245 -10.20 -1.75 16.17
C VAL A 245 -11.66 -1.53 15.78
N ASN A 246 -11.93 -0.43 15.10
CA ASN A 246 -13.25 -0.11 14.56
C ASN A 246 -13.20 -0.20 13.04
N GLU A 247 -14.25 -0.72 12.44
CA GLU A 247 -14.41 -0.82 11.00
C GLU A 247 -15.32 0.30 10.50
N ALA A 248 -15.05 0.81 9.29
CA ALA A 248 -15.80 1.90 8.69
C ALA A 248 -15.83 1.77 7.16
N LEU A 249 -16.80 2.45 6.55
CA LEU A 249 -16.95 2.61 5.11
C LEU A 249 -17.02 4.11 4.80
N GLY A 250 -16.28 4.57 3.79
CA GLY A 250 -16.34 5.98 3.39
C GLY A 250 -15.47 6.32 2.17
N SER A 251 -15.49 7.58 1.75
CA SER A 251 -14.55 8.14 0.78
C SER A 251 -13.27 8.69 1.40
N HIS A 252 -13.26 8.80 2.72
CA HIS A 252 -12.17 9.34 3.50
C HIS A 252 -11.89 8.45 4.70
N MET A 253 -10.66 8.53 5.21
CA MET A 253 -10.19 7.74 6.34
C MET A 253 -10.56 8.40 7.70
N PHE A 254 -11.81 8.86 7.87
CA PHE A 254 -12.31 9.46 9.11
C PHE A 254 -13.83 9.39 9.26
#